data_AF-A0AA92TVQ2-F1
#
_entry.id   AF-A0AA92TVQ2-F1
#
_cell.length_a   1.000
_cell.length_b   1.000
_cell.length_c   1.000
_cell.angle_alpha   90.00
_cell.angle_beta   90.00
_cell.angle_gamma   90.00
#
_symmetry.space_group_name_H-M   'P 1'
#
loop_
_entity.id
_entity.type
_entity.pdbx_description
1 polymer ?
#
loop_
_entity_poly.entity_id
_entity_poly.type
_entity_poly.pdbx_seq_one_letter_code
_entity_poly.pdbx_strand_id
1 'polypeptide(L)'
;MLLNITKNIIKIGMILTSISILGCCKSKSQHILLPIDNVIYFMLDVNNDTTTIIEKKGLYSREVLKYYRDHDNVFTSDYGGDKELLMSVTQLSDSIYTGGRFRRHRILIQKESLNLYSTSIFNIDIKQVPVITIFYDKAYNVKAIRNWLVYTTYKP
;
A
#
# COMPACT_ATOMS: atom_id res chain seq x y z
N MET A 1 51.57 -5.10 -32.24
CA MET A 1 50.61 -3.96 -32.17
C MET A 1 49.18 -4.42 -31.90
N LEU A 2 48.70 -5.52 -32.51
CA LEU A 2 47.34 -6.05 -32.34
C LEU A 2 46.98 -6.51 -30.90
N LEU A 3 47.94 -7.08 -30.16
CA LEU A 3 47.72 -7.67 -28.83
C LEU A 3 47.43 -6.63 -27.72
N ASN A 4 47.90 -5.39 -27.88
CA ASN A 4 47.62 -4.31 -26.93
C ASN A 4 46.22 -3.70 -27.12
N ILE A 5 45.69 -3.74 -28.35
CA ILE A 5 44.37 -3.22 -28.67
C ILE A 5 43.29 -4.13 -28.05
N THR A 6 43.44 -5.45 -28.17
CA THR A 6 42.51 -6.42 -27.57
C THR A 6 42.51 -6.39 -26.04
N LYS A 7 43.67 -6.21 -25.38
CA LYS A 7 43.73 -6.07 -23.92
C LYS A 7 43.00 -4.81 -23.41
N ASN A 8 43.10 -3.70 -24.12
CA ASN A 8 42.40 -2.46 -23.75
C ASN A 8 40.88 -2.57 -23.94
N ILE A 9 40.42 -3.25 -24.99
CA ILE A 9 38.97 -3.47 -25.24
C ILE A 9 38.35 -4.33 -24.14
N ILE A 10 39.04 -5.39 -23.70
CA ILE A 10 38.57 -6.26 -22.60
C ILE A 10 38.49 -5.49 -21.28
N LYS A 11 39.47 -4.60 -21.02
CA LYS A 11 39.45 -3.73 -19.82
C LYS A 11 38.29 -2.74 -19.83
N ILE A 12 38.01 -2.11 -20.97
CA ILE A 12 36.89 -1.17 -21.12
C ILE A 12 35.55 -1.90 -20.98
N GLY A 13 35.42 -3.11 -21.56
CA GLY A 13 34.22 -3.94 -21.43
C GLY A 13 33.90 -4.33 -19.98
N MET A 14 34.93 -4.65 -19.16
CA MET A 14 34.75 -4.97 -17.73
C MET A 14 34.40 -3.75 -16.87
N ILE A 15 34.87 -2.54 -17.25
CA ILE A 15 34.51 -1.30 -16.56
C ILE A 15 33.05 -0.93 -16.86
N LEU A 16 32.57 -1.14 -18.09
CA LEU A 16 31.17 -0.86 -18.44
C LEU A 16 30.18 -1.82 -17.77
N THR A 17 30.53 -3.10 -17.57
CA THR A 17 29.65 -4.09 -16.91
C THR A 17 29.61 -3.97 -15.39
N SER A 18 30.58 -3.29 -14.78
CA SER A 18 30.58 -3.03 -13.33
C SER A 18 29.79 -1.79 -12.93
N ILE A 19 29.56 -0.84 -13.86
CA ILE A 19 28.73 0.36 -13.62
C ILE A 19 27.23 0.02 -13.69
N SER A 20 26.83 -1.00 -14.44
CA SER A 20 25.42 -1.40 -14.60
C SER A 20 24.81 -2.14 -13.41
N ILE A 21 25.61 -2.55 -12.41
CA ILE A 21 25.11 -3.25 -11.21
C ILE A 21 24.81 -2.28 -10.05
N LEU A 22 25.32 -1.04 -10.10
CA LEU A 22 25.12 -0.03 -9.06
C LEU A 22 23.83 0.79 -9.21
N GLY A 23 23.02 0.54 -10.24
CA GLY A 23 21.82 1.32 -10.55
C GLY A 23 20.49 0.77 -10.03
N CYS A 24 20.46 -0.40 -9.38
CA CYS A 24 19.19 -1.02 -8.94
C CYS A 24 18.94 -0.90 -7.44
N CYS A 25 19.24 0.27 -6.86
CA CYS A 25 18.57 0.68 -5.63
C CYS A 25 17.31 1.42 -6.04
N LYS A 26 16.18 0.70 -6.19
CA LYS A 26 14.87 1.34 -6.31
C LYS A 26 14.75 2.33 -5.16
N SER A 27 14.73 3.63 -5.46
CA SER A 27 14.46 4.66 -4.47
C SER A 27 13.13 4.32 -3.81
N LYS A 28 13.11 4.20 -2.47
CA LYS A 28 11.86 4.13 -1.72
C LYS A 28 11.03 5.35 -2.09
N SER A 29 9.92 5.13 -2.80
CA SER A 29 9.00 6.22 -3.14
C SER A 29 8.13 6.47 -1.93
N GLN A 30 8.14 7.71 -1.44
CA GLN A 30 7.30 8.14 -0.34
C GLN A 30 6.26 9.13 -0.86
N HIS A 31 4.98 8.85 -0.60
CA HIS A 31 3.89 9.75 -0.95
C HIS A 31 3.18 10.23 0.31
N ILE A 32 2.99 11.54 0.42
CA ILE A 32 2.30 12.18 1.54
C ILE A 32 0.86 12.47 1.13
N LEU A 33 -0.09 12.01 1.94
CA LEU A 33 -1.52 12.24 1.75
C LEU A 33 -2.08 12.96 2.97
N LEU A 34 -2.73 14.11 2.75
CA LEU A 34 -3.34 14.88 3.83
C LEU A 34 -4.69 14.25 4.24
N PRO A 35 -4.86 13.82 5.50
CA PRO A 35 -6.09 13.29 6.06
C PRO A 35 -7.06 14.43 6.32
N ILE A 36 -8.31 14.05 6.57
CA ILE A 36 -9.38 14.99 6.87
C ILE A 36 -9.41 15.34 8.38
N ASP A 37 -8.84 14.52 9.28
CA ASP A 37 -8.92 14.69 10.75
C ASP A 37 -7.65 14.23 11.50
N ASN A 38 -7.28 14.91 12.62
CA ASN A 38 -6.36 14.60 13.77
C ASN A 38 -5.01 13.89 13.54
N VAL A 39 -4.78 13.38 12.35
CA VAL A 39 -3.56 12.89 11.75
C VAL A 39 -2.99 14.07 10.97
N ILE A 40 -1.68 14.25 10.97
CA ILE A 40 -1.08 15.35 10.18
C ILE A 40 -1.03 14.91 8.71
N TYR A 41 -0.56 13.69 8.46
CA TYR A 41 -0.58 13.07 7.14
C TYR A 41 -0.46 11.54 7.21
N PHE A 42 -0.87 10.87 6.14
CA PHE A 42 -0.50 9.50 5.85
C PHE A 42 0.72 9.48 4.92
N MET A 43 1.67 8.60 5.20
CA MET A 43 2.82 8.33 4.36
C MET A 43 2.67 6.93 3.75
N LEU A 44 2.81 6.84 2.44
CA LEU A 44 2.95 5.56 1.75
C LEU A 44 4.44 5.25 1.63
N ASP A 45 4.94 4.26 2.37
CA ASP A 45 6.30 3.74 2.20
C ASP A 45 6.26 2.56 1.23
N VAL A 46 6.73 2.80 0.00
CA VAL A 46 6.74 1.79 -1.06
C VAL A 46 8.09 1.09 -1.09
N ASN A 47 8.08 -0.22 -0.90
CA ASN A 47 9.26 -1.07 -0.96
C ASN A 47 8.99 -2.29 -1.87
N ASN A 48 9.59 -2.27 -3.07
CA ASN A 48 9.33 -3.24 -4.12
C ASN A 48 7.82 -3.40 -4.40
N ASP A 49 7.28 -4.58 -4.12
CA ASP A 49 5.88 -4.92 -4.41
C ASP A 49 4.96 -4.71 -3.20
N THR A 50 5.54 -4.29 -2.06
CA THR A 50 4.84 -4.03 -0.81
C THR A 50 4.76 -2.54 -0.55
N THR A 51 3.57 -2.06 -0.21
CA THR A 51 3.34 -0.70 0.28
C THR A 51 2.85 -0.74 1.70
N THR A 52 3.42 0.13 2.53
CA THR A 52 3.02 0.31 3.94
C THR A 52 2.37 1.68 4.11
N ILE A 53 1.15 1.73 4.63
CA ILE A 53 0.49 2.96 5.05
C ILE A 53 0.93 3.26 6.48
N ILE A 54 1.54 4.42 6.67
CA ILE A 54 2.01 4.91 7.96
C ILE A 54 1.24 6.18 8.31
N GLU A 55 0.57 6.17 9.45
CA GLU A 55 -0.06 7.34 10.05
C GLU A 55 1.00 8.16 10.80
N LYS A 56 1.01 9.49 10.58
CA LYS A 56 1.88 10.44 11.28
C LYS A 56 1.06 11.41 12.13
N LYS A 57 1.34 11.46 13.43
CA LYS A 57 0.69 12.35 14.41
C LYS A 57 1.73 13.00 15.32
N GLY A 58 2.16 14.21 14.95
CA GLY A 58 3.25 14.92 15.63
C GLY A 58 4.54 14.10 15.58
N LEU A 59 5.09 13.76 16.75
CA LEU A 59 6.29 12.92 16.89
C LEU A 59 5.99 11.41 16.82
N TYR A 60 4.71 11.01 16.85
CA TYR A 60 4.31 9.62 16.81
C TYR A 60 4.05 9.14 15.38
N SER A 61 4.43 7.90 15.10
CA SER A 61 4.09 7.21 13.86
C SER A 61 3.62 5.80 14.12
N ARG A 62 2.59 5.38 13.40
CA ARG A 62 2.00 4.05 13.50
C ARG A 62 1.83 3.44 12.12
N GLU A 63 2.23 2.19 11.98
CA GLU A 63 1.87 1.38 10.82
C GLU A 63 0.39 1.02 10.88
N VAL A 64 -0.34 1.33 9.81
CA VAL A 64 -1.79 1.11 9.72
C VAL A 64 -2.10 -0.16 8.93
N LEU A 65 -1.40 -0.34 7.81
CA LEU A 65 -1.67 -1.43 6.88
C LEU A 65 -0.48 -1.65 5.94
N LYS A 66 -0.10 -2.92 5.76
CA LYS A 66 0.75 -3.41 4.70
C LYS A 66 -0.07 -4.13 3.65
N TYR A 67 0.26 -3.89 2.39
CA TYR A 67 -0.36 -4.58 1.28
C TYR A 67 0.62 -4.75 0.13
N TYR A 68 0.33 -5.71 -0.74
CA TYR A 68 1.15 -6.01 -1.90
C TYR A 68 0.28 -6.27 -3.12
N ARG A 69 0.83 -5.99 -4.28
CA ARG A 69 0.18 -6.32 -5.55
C ARG A 69 0.48 -7.77 -5.89
N ASP A 70 -0.56 -8.51 -6.26
CA ASP A 70 -0.42 -9.85 -6.82
C ASP A 70 -1.32 -9.97 -8.05
N HIS A 71 -0.70 -10.09 -9.22
CA HIS A 71 -1.35 -10.02 -10.52
C HIS A 71 -2.23 -8.75 -10.66
N ASP A 72 -3.53 -8.94 -10.94
CA ASP A 72 -4.48 -7.88 -11.24
C ASP A 72 -5.16 -7.27 -10.01
N ASN A 73 -4.80 -7.71 -8.80
CA ASN A 73 -5.41 -7.28 -7.55
C ASN A 73 -4.37 -6.93 -6.48
N VAL A 74 -4.82 -6.28 -5.42
CA VAL A 74 -3.99 -5.93 -4.25
C VAL A 74 -4.50 -6.69 -3.04
N PHE A 75 -3.57 -7.24 -2.26
CA PHE A 75 -3.87 -8.09 -1.12
C PHE A 75 -3.15 -7.62 0.15
N THR A 76 -3.66 -8.03 1.31
CA THR A 76 -3.04 -7.82 2.62
C THR A 76 -3.06 -9.12 3.43
N SER A 77 -2.12 -9.24 4.37
CA SER A 77 -2.08 -10.31 5.37
C SER A 77 -2.19 -9.78 6.80
N ASP A 78 -2.37 -8.47 6.98
CA ASP A 78 -2.35 -7.82 8.31
C ASP A 78 -3.56 -8.16 9.19
N TYR A 79 -4.63 -8.69 8.59
CA TYR A 79 -5.86 -9.01 9.30
C TYR A 79 -6.08 -10.52 9.51
N GLY A 80 -5.00 -11.30 9.54
CA GLY A 80 -5.01 -12.69 9.99
C GLY A 80 -5.53 -13.72 8.97
N GLY A 81 -5.84 -13.30 7.74
CA GLY A 81 -5.88 -14.20 6.60
C GLY A 81 -4.50 -14.34 5.97
N ASP A 82 -4.15 -15.53 5.47
CA ASP A 82 -2.87 -15.73 4.74
C ASP A 82 -2.77 -14.75 3.55
N LYS A 83 -3.93 -14.42 2.94
CA LYS A 83 -4.06 -13.50 1.83
C LYS A 83 -5.51 -13.02 1.70
N GLU A 84 -5.73 -11.73 1.89
CA GLU A 84 -7.06 -11.11 1.77
C GLU A 84 -7.11 -10.06 0.69
N LEU A 85 -8.17 -10.09 -0.12
CA LEU A 85 -8.37 -9.12 -1.19
C LEU A 85 -8.62 -7.74 -0.56
N LEU A 86 -7.70 -6.81 -0.82
CA LEU A 86 -7.75 -5.45 -0.30
C LEU A 86 -8.24 -4.46 -1.35
N MET A 87 -7.72 -4.50 -2.58
CA MET A 87 -8.14 -3.58 -3.65
C MET A 87 -8.37 -4.35 -4.94
N SER A 88 -9.43 -4.00 -5.66
CA SER A 88 -9.75 -4.55 -6.97
C SER A 88 -10.53 -3.55 -7.82
N VAL A 89 -10.20 -3.50 -9.11
CA VAL A 89 -10.92 -2.68 -10.10
C VAL A 89 -11.95 -3.49 -10.91
N THR A 90 -11.91 -4.81 -10.78
CA THR A 90 -12.76 -5.79 -11.48
C THR A 90 -13.74 -6.47 -10.55
N GLN A 91 -13.40 -6.63 -9.26
CA GLN A 91 -14.19 -7.33 -8.27
C GLN A 91 -14.61 -6.40 -7.13
N LEU A 92 -15.88 -6.01 -7.10
CA LEU A 92 -16.48 -5.47 -5.89
C LEU A 92 -16.64 -6.60 -4.88
N SER A 93 -16.37 -6.32 -3.61
CA SER A 93 -16.32 -7.36 -2.59
C SER A 93 -16.70 -6.82 -1.23
N ASP A 94 -17.33 -7.66 -0.43
CA ASP A 94 -17.56 -7.44 0.98
C ASP A 94 -17.11 -8.69 1.74
N SER A 95 -16.00 -8.55 2.48
CA SER A 95 -15.33 -9.71 3.06
C SER A 95 -16.21 -10.46 4.07
N ILE A 96 -17.22 -9.81 4.66
CA ILE A 96 -18.14 -10.43 5.63
C ILE A 96 -19.00 -11.55 5.02
N TYR A 97 -19.26 -11.50 3.70
CA TYR A 97 -20.03 -12.51 2.98
C TYR A 97 -19.14 -13.49 2.21
N THR A 98 -17.82 -13.44 2.43
CA THR A 98 -16.87 -14.32 1.76
C THR A 98 -16.21 -15.24 2.80
N GLY A 99 -16.36 -16.56 2.64
CA GLY A 99 -15.78 -17.56 3.54
C GLY A 99 -16.56 -17.78 4.85
N GLY A 100 -16.80 -19.03 5.21
CA GLY A 100 -17.65 -19.43 6.34
C GLY A 100 -17.01 -19.32 7.73
N ARG A 101 -16.07 -18.40 7.96
CA ARG A 101 -15.40 -18.20 9.26
C ARG A 101 -15.67 -16.81 9.83
N PHE A 102 -15.75 -16.72 11.15
CA PHE A 102 -15.84 -15.44 11.87
C PHE A 102 -14.62 -14.57 11.54
N ARG A 103 -14.86 -13.29 11.21
CA ARG A 103 -13.81 -12.31 10.88
C ARG A 103 -13.83 -11.18 11.90
N ARG A 104 -12.66 -10.71 12.31
CA ARG A 104 -12.50 -9.55 13.22
C ARG A 104 -12.56 -8.22 12.47
N HIS A 105 -12.64 -8.26 11.15
CA HIS A 105 -12.59 -7.11 10.28
C HIS A 105 -13.41 -7.34 9.00
N ARG A 106 -13.90 -6.25 8.43
CA ARG A 106 -14.62 -6.20 7.15
C ARG A 106 -13.79 -5.39 6.18
N ILE A 107 -13.58 -5.90 4.98
CA ILE A 107 -12.98 -5.18 3.86
C ILE A 107 -14.07 -5.05 2.80
N LEU A 108 -14.46 -3.80 2.51
CA LEU A 108 -15.49 -3.46 1.54
C LEU A 108 -14.86 -2.72 0.36
N ILE A 109 -14.89 -3.33 -0.82
CA ILE A 109 -14.37 -2.79 -2.07
C ILE A 109 -15.54 -2.27 -2.91
N GLN A 110 -15.49 -0.99 -3.26
CA GLN A 110 -16.55 -0.30 -3.99
C GLN A 110 -16.00 0.49 -5.18
N LYS A 111 -16.86 0.69 -6.18
CA LYS A 111 -16.61 1.62 -7.28
C LYS A 111 -17.29 2.94 -6.95
N GLU A 112 -16.51 4.00 -6.78
CA GLU A 112 -17.00 5.33 -6.43
C GLU A 112 -17.38 6.13 -7.68
N SER A 113 -16.61 5.98 -8.75
CA SER A 113 -16.89 6.62 -10.05
C SER A 113 -16.22 5.86 -11.20
N LEU A 114 -16.20 6.43 -12.40
CA LEU A 114 -15.65 5.77 -13.60
C LEU A 114 -14.19 5.32 -13.43
N ASN A 115 -13.38 6.11 -12.73
CA ASN A 115 -11.93 5.92 -12.57
C ASN A 115 -11.49 5.97 -11.09
N LEU A 116 -12.43 5.90 -10.15
CA LEU A 116 -12.14 5.94 -8.72
C LEU A 116 -12.82 4.76 -8.03
N TYR A 117 -12.04 4.07 -7.22
CA TYR A 117 -12.45 2.94 -6.41
C TYR A 117 -12.08 3.22 -4.97
N SER A 118 -12.74 2.53 -4.04
CA SER A 118 -12.44 2.62 -2.63
C SER A 118 -12.36 1.25 -1.99
N THR A 119 -11.58 1.19 -0.92
CA THR A 119 -11.59 0.10 0.04
C THR A 119 -11.81 0.68 1.42
N SER A 120 -12.91 0.29 2.06
CA SER A 120 -13.20 0.64 3.45
C SER A 120 -12.95 -0.55 4.36
N ILE A 121 -12.16 -0.35 5.41
CA ILE A 121 -11.83 -1.38 6.41
C ILE A 121 -12.55 -1.04 7.71
N PHE A 122 -13.23 -2.03 8.29
CA PHE A 122 -13.95 -1.90 9.54
C PHE A 122 -13.44 -2.94 10.52
N ASN A 123 -13.37 -2.60 11.80
CA ASN A 123 -13.26 -3.59 12.86
C ASN A 123 -14.66 -4.13 13.15
N ILE A 124 -14.79 -5.47 13.13
CA ILE A 124 -16.00 -6.19 13.54
C ILE A 124 -15.77 -6.67 14.97
N ASP A 125 -16.06 -5.81 15.94
CA ASP A 125 -16.27 -6.21 17.34
C ASP A 125 -17.80 -6.20 17.61
N ILE A 126 -18.25 -5.94 18.85
CA ILE A 126 -19.67 -5.77 19.20
C ILE A 126 -20.38 -4.72 18.32
N LYS A 127 -19.65 -3.73 17.77
CA LYS A 127 -20.12 -2.76 16.77
C LYS A 127 -19.13 -2.70 15.61
N GLN A 128 -19.63 -2.59 14.37
CA GLN A 128 -18.79 -2.29 13.20
C GLN A 128 -18.30 -0.84 13.29
N VAL A 129 -16.99 -0.66 13.46
CA VAL A 129 -16.37 0.67 13.51
C VAL A 129 -15.47 0.84 12.29
N PRO A 130 -15.70 1.83 11.42
CA PRO A 130 -14.81 2.11 10.30
C PRO A 130 -13.44 2.54 10.83
N VAL A 131 -12.38 2.03 10.21
CA VAL A 131 -10.99 2.29 10.59
C VAL A 131 -10.38 3.24 9.55
N ILE A 132 -10.45 2.87 8.28
CA ILE A 132 -9.78 3.60 7.20
C ILE A 132 -10.51 3.33 5.88
N THR A 133 -10.61 4.36 5.05
CA THR A 133 -11.01 4.24 3.65
C THR A 133 -9.85 4.68 2.77
N ILE A 134 -9.46 3.84 1.82
CA ILE A 134 -8.39 4.08 0.85
C ILE A 134 -9.04 4.26 -0.51
N PHE A 135 -8.77 5.39 -1.16
CA PHE A 135 -9.25 5.68 -2.52
C PHE A 135 -8.12 5.48 -3.53
N TYR A 136 -8.39 4.81 -4.64
CA TYR A 136 -7.38 4.47 -5.65
C TYR A 136 -7.93 4.52 -7.08
N ASP A 137 -7.01 4.70 -8.04
CA ASP A 137 -7.34 4.66 -9.47
C ASP A 137 -7.23 3.25 -10.08
N LYS A 138 -7.47 3.14 -11.38
CA LYS A 138 -7.39 1.87 -12.13
C LYS A 138 -6.00 1.22 -12.12
N ALA A 139 -4.95 1.99 -11.86
CA ALA A 139 -3.58 1.50 -11.76
C ALA A 139 -3.20 1.16 -10.31
N TYR A 140 -4.15 1.20 -9.37
CA TYR A 140 -3.95 1.01 -7.94
C TYR A 140 -3.08 2.11 -7.28
N ASN A 141 -2.99 3.28 -7.89
CA ASN A 141 -2.36 4.42 -7.24
C ASN A 141 -3.33 4.99 -6.21
N VAL A 142 -2.92 5.01 -4.94
CA VAL A 142 -3.70 5.65 -3.87
C VAL A 142 -3.77 7.15 -4.14
N LYS A 143 -5.00 7.68 -4.14
CA LYS A 143 -5.30 9.10 -4.37
C LYS A 143 -5.62 9.84 -3.09
N ALA A 144 -6.26 9.17 -2.15
CA ALA A 144 -6.62 9.74 -0.86
C ALA A 144 -6.77 8.63 0.18
N ILE A 145 -6.53 8.99 1.44
CA ILE A 145 -6.83 8.15 2.58
C ILE A 145 -7.67 8.96 3.55
N ARG A 146 -8.79 8.37 3.98
CA ARG A 146 -9.67 8.93 5.00
C ARG A 146 -9.62 8.04 6.23
N ASN A 147 -9.22 8.61 7.36
CA ASN A 147 -9.40 7.98 8.66
C ASN A 147 -10.84 8.21 9.14
N TRP A 148 -11.39 7.28 9.90
CA TRP A 148 -12.63 7.49 10.63
C TRP A 148 -12.33 7.65 12.12
N LEU A 149 -12.73 8.78 12.68
CA LEU A 149 -12.60 9.07 14.11
C LEU A 149 -13.21 7.92 14.94
N VAL A 150 -12.35 7.17 15.65
CA VAL A 150 -12.77 6.51 16.88
C VAL A 150 -13.28 7.63 17.77
N TYR A 151 -14.54 7.53 18.20
CA TYR A 151 -15.23 8.47 19.10
C TYR A 151 -14.23 9.28 19.93
N THR A 152 -14.12 10.57 19.62
CA THR A 152 -13.49 11.48 20.57
C THR A 152 -14.43 11.52 21.76
N THR A 153 -14.18 10.70 22.77
CA THR A 153 -14.87 10.80 24.05
C THR A 153 -14.47 12.14 24.63
N TYR A 154 -15.28 13.17 24.38
CA TYR A 154 -15.26 14.37 25.19
C TYR A 154 -15.49 13.88 26.62
N LYS A 155 -14.46 13.98 27.46
CA LYS A 155 -14.70 13.91 28.90
C LYS A 155 -15.58 15.12 29.23
N PRO A 156 -16.70 14.93 29.95
CA PRO A 156 -17.54 16.05 30.38
C PRO A 156 -16.73 17.05 31.22
#